data_AF-A0A958CLS7-F1
#
_entry.id   AF-A0A958CLS7-F1
#
_cell.length_a   1.000
_cell.length_b   1.000
_cell.length_c   1.000
_cell.angle_alpha   90.00
_cell.angle_beta   90.00
_cell.angle_gamma   90.00
#
_symmetry.space_group_name_H-M   'P 1'
#
loop_
_entity.id
_entity.type
_entity.pdbx_description
1 polymer ?
#
loop_
_entity_poly.entity_id
_entity_poly.type
_entity_poly.pdbx_seq_one_letter_code
_entity_poly.pdbx_strand_id
1 'polypeptide(L)'
;MLETEPKLKETLVADGSVRLIYKHFPLPSHDRADDAAEASECAAQQDKFWEMKELLFEKAASWGAAADLPATFEQYASDLGLDTATFRQCYDSGGGRQRWQEDSALGQSAGVTGTPTFFIFNPSTGQGTRIPGFVEYDQLAEIINQVLTAPPAGE
;
A
#
# COMPACT_ATOMS: atom_id res chain seq x y z
N MET A 1 4.37 10.14 0.50
CA MET A 1 4.48 8.66 0.65
C MET A 1 5.81 8.16 0.13
N LEU A 2 6.24 8.58 -1.07
CA LEU A 2 7.56 8.27 -1.64
C LEU A 2 8.75 8.64 -0.74
N GLU A 3 8.59 9.60 0.18
CA GLU A 3 9.65 9.96 1.14
C GLU A 3 9.49 9.30 2.51
N THR A 4 8.26 9.27 3.04
CA THR A 4 7.96 8.72 4.38
C THR A 4 8.15 7.21 4.46
N GLU A 5 7.69 6.46 3.46
CA GLU A 5 7.67 5.00 3.51
C GLU A 5 9.07 4.37 3.45
N PRO A 6 9.99 4.79 2.56
CA PRO A 6 11.34 4.24 2.56
C PRO A 6 12.05 4.44 3.90
N LYS A 7 11.97 5.64 4.48
CA LYS A 7 12.55 5.92 5.80
C LYS A 7 11.96 5.01 6.88
N LEU A 8 10.64 4.81 6.88
CA LEU A 8 9.97 3.89 7.81
C LEU A 8 10.47 2.44 7.64
N LYS A 9 10.67 1.99 6.39
CA LYS A 9 11.20 0.66 6.07
C LYS A 9 12.64 0.50 6.57
N GLU A 10 13.49 1.51 6.37
CA GLU A 10 14.91 1.48 6.73
C GLU A 10 15.19 1.61 8.24
N THR A 11 14.24 2.14 9.01
CA THR A 11 14.39 2.32 10.45
C THR A 11 13.55 1.32 11.24
N LEU A 12 12.27 1.61 11.44
CA LEU A 12 11.40 0.91 12.38
C LEU A 12 10.94 -0.48 11.88
N VAL A 13 10.90 -0.69 10.56
CA VAL A 13 10.64 -2.04 10.01
C VAL A 13 11.91 -2.88 10.05
N ALA A 14 13.05 -2.30 9.65
CA ALA A 14 14.34 -3.01 9.61
C ALA A 14 14.82 -3.46 11.00
N ASP A 15 14.57 -2.67 12.05
CA ASP A 15 14.93 -3.05 13.43
C ASP A 15 13.87 -3.93 14.13
N GLY A 16 12.73 -4.18 13.46
CA GLY A 16 11.65 -5.01 13.96
C GLY A 16 10.69 -4.32 14.93
N SER A 17 10.80 -3.01 15.15
CA SER A 17 9.90 -2.23 16.01
C SER A 17 8.46 -2.22 15.50
N VAL A 18 8.27 -2.21 14.18
CA VAL A 18 6.94 -2.24 13.56
C VAL A 18 6.87 -3.20 12.37
N ARG A 19 5.64 -3.61 12.06
CA ARG A 19 5.32 -4.27 10.78
C ARG A 19 4.50 -3.30 9.94
N LEU A 20 4.98 -3.02 8.73
CA LEU A 20 4.24 -2.21 7.76
C LEU A 20 3.31 -3.11 6.95
N ILE A 21 2.02 -2.77 6.97
CA ILE A 21 0.98 -3.46 6.19
C ILE A 21 0.35 -2.45 5.25
N TYR A 22 0.41 -2.73 3.95
CA TYR A 22 -0.29 -1.94 2.95
C TYR A 22 -1.74 -2.42 2.83
N LYS A 23 -2.66 -1.46 2.64
CA LYS A 23 -4.09 -1.72 2.39
C LYS A 23 -4.54 -0.86 1.22
N HIS A 24 -5.07 -1.51 0.19
CA HIS A 24 -5.62 -0.82 -0.97
C HIS A 24 -6.82 0.05 -0.56
N PHE A 25 -6.85 1.26 -1.10
CA PHE A 25 -8.03 2.13 -0.99
C PHE A 25 -8.17 2.97 -2.26
N PRO A 26 -8.45 2.35 -3.44
CA PRO A 26 -8.73 3.09 -4.65
C PRO A 26 -9.89 4.05 -4.42
N LEU A 27 -9.66 5.33 -4.73
CA LEU A 27 -10.66 6.37 -4.55
C LEU A 27 -11.49 6.51 -5.83
N PRO A 28 -12.83 6.65 -5.75
CA PRO A 28 -13.69 6.77 -6.93
C PRO A 28 -13.34 7.95 -7.86
N SER A 29 -12.65 8.97 -7.35
CA SER A 29 -12.16 10.11 -8.14
C SER A 29 -10.87 9.83 -8.91
N HIS A 30 -10.33 8.61 -8.83
CA HIS A 30 -9.12 8.16 -9.50
C HIS A 30 -9.44 6.96 -10.39
N ASP A 31 -9.91 7.23 -11.60
CA ASP A 31 -10.48 6.23 -12.53
C ASP A 31 -9.59 5.03 -12.85
N ARG A 32 -8.27 5.13 -12.64
CA ARG A 32 -7.28 4.07 -12.91
C ARG A 32 -6.63 3.48 -11.66
N ALA A 33 -7.13 3.83 -10.47
CA ALA A 33 -6.57 3.34 -9.22
C ALA A 33 -6.84 1.84 -9.00
N ASP A 34 -7.98 1.33 -9.48
CA ASP A 34 -8.32 -0.10 -9.44
C ASP A 34 -7.35 -0.92 -10.30
N ASP A 35 -7.01 -0.43 -11.50
CA ASP A 35 -6.03 -1.05 -12.40
C ASP A 35 -4.64 -1.12 -11.75
N ALA A 36 -4.20 -0.05 -11.09
CA ALA A 36 -2.93 -0.04 -10.37
C ALA A 36 -2.93 -1.01 -9.17
N ALA A 37 -4.06 -1.10 -8.44
CA ALA A 37 -4.21 -2.05 -7.34
C ALA A 37 -4.14 -3.50 -7.85
N GLU A 38 -4.84 -3.81 -8.95
CA GLU A 38 -4.80 -5.09 -9.62
C GLU A 38 -3.37 -5.48 -10.03
N ALA A 39 -2.63 -4.56 -10.65
CA ALA A 39 -1.24 -4.79 -11.05
C ALA A 39 -0.34 -5.11 -9.86
N SER A 40 -0.45 -4.37 -8.75
CA SER A 40 0.37 -4.65 -7.55
C SER A 40 0.03 -6.00 -6.92
N GLU A 41 -1.24 -6.40 -6.88
CA GLU A 41 -1.67 -7.69 -6.34
C GLU A 41 -1.27 -8.86 -7.25
N CYS A 42 -1.29 -8.68 -8.57
CA CYS A 42 -0.75 -9.66 -9.50
C CYS A 42 0.76 -9.81 -9.40
N ALA A 43 1.49 -8.74 -9.11
CA ALA A 43 2.91 -8.83 -8.79
C ALA A 43 3.16 -9.50 -7.42
N ALA A 44 2.24 -9.36 -6.47
CA ALA A 44 2.32 -10.02 -5.16
C ALA A 44 2.31 -11.55 -5.26
N GLN A 45 1.63 -12.12 -6.27
CA GLN A 45 1.63 -13.56 -6.53
C GLN A 45 3.02 -14.11 -6.90
N GLN A 46 3.97 -13.22 -7.21
CA GLN A 46 5.36 -13.54 -7.53
C GLN A 46 6.33 -12.81 -6.57
N ASP A 47 5.89 -12.50 -5.35
CA ASP A 47 6.69 -11.87 -4.29
C ASP A 47 7.22 -10.46 -4.61
N LYS A 48 6.57 -9.74 -5.54
CA LYS A 48 7.00 -8.41 -6.03
C LYS A 48 5.99 -7.29 -5.79
N PHE A 49 5.16 -7.44 -4.74
CA PHE A 49 4.16 -6.42 -4.38
C PHE A 49 4.80 -5.04 -4.16
N TRP A 50 5.83 -4.96 -3.31
CA TRP A 50 6.41 -3.69 -2.90
C TRP A 50 7.10 -3.00 -4.07
N GLU A 51 7.86 -3.74 -4.87
CA GLU A 51 8.57 -3.20 -6.03
C GLU A 51 7.59 -2.72 -7.11
N MET A 52 6.52 -3.48 -7.40
CA MET A 52 5.48 -3.03 -8.33
C MET A 52 4.76 -1.79 -7.82
N LYS A 53 4.39 -1.77 -6.53
CA LYS A 53 3.77 -0.60 -5.91
C LYS A 53 4.69 0.62 -6.02
N GLU A 54 5.97 0.50 -5.68
CA GLU A 54 6.94 1.59 -5.77
C GLU A 54 7.04 2.14 -7.21
N LEU A 55 7.14 1.23 -8.19
CA LEU A 55 7.19 1.59 -9.62
C LEU A 55 5.92 2.29 -10.10
N LEU A 56 4.74 1.84 -9.64
CA LEU A 56 3.45 2.49 -9.93
C LEU A 56 3.38 3.89 -9.33
N PHE A 57 3.86 4.10 -8.10
CA PHE A 57 3.90 5.44 -7.51
C PHE A 57 4.90 6.36 -8.23
N GLU A 58 6.08 5.86 -8.57
CA GLU A 58 7.12 6.61 -9.29
C GLU A 58 6.64 7.02 -10.70
N LYS A 59 6.01 6.09 -11.42
CA LYS A 59 5.59 6.29 -12.82
C LYS A 59 4.12 6.71 -12.96
N ALA A 60 3.48 7.21 -11.89
CA ALA A 60 2.06 7.60 -11.86
C ALA A 60 1.63 8.47 -13.05
N ALA A 61 2.42 9.48 -13.40
CA ALA A 61 2.12 10.35 -14.53
C ALA A 61 2.21 9.64 -15.89
N SER A 62 3.10 8.65 -16.03
CA SER A 62 3.34 7.91 -17.26
C SER A 62 2.22 6.91 -17.53
N TRP A 63 1.95 5.97 -16.61
CA TRP A 63 0.87 5.00 -16.82
C TRP A 63 -0.51 5.64 -16.68
N GLY A 64 -0.65 6.71 -15.90
CA GLY A 64 -1.90 7.47 -15.80
C GLY A 64 -2.35 8.07 -17.14
N ALA A 65 -1.43 8.31 -18.07
CA ALA A 65 -1.70 8.79 -19.43
C ALA A 65 -1.62 7.69 -20.51
N ALA A 66 -1.28 6.46 -20.15
CA ALA A 66 -1.10 5.37 -21.12
C ALA A 66 -2.42 5.03 -21.83
N ALA A 67 -2.34 4.69 -23.11
CA ALA A 67 -3.48 4.24 -23.90
C ALA A 67 -3.82 2.75 -23.64
N ASP A 68 -2.81 1.95 -23.33
CA ASP A 68 -2.90 0.51 -23.05
C ASP A 68 -2.27 0.23 -21.69
N LEU A 69 -3.10 0.27 -20.63
CA LEU A 69 -2.68 -0.03 -19.26
C LEU A 69 -2.16 -1.47 -19.11
N PRO A 70 -2.88 -2.50 -19.63
CA PRO A 70 -2.38 -3.87 -19.52
C PRO A 70 -0.97 -4.07 -20.09
N ALA A 71 -0.68 -3.54 -21.29
CA ALA A 71 0.66 -3.63 -21.87
C ALA A 71 1.70 -2.81 -21.08
N THR A 72 1.30 -1.65 -20.54
CA THR A 72 2.17 -0.81 -19.70
C THR A 72 2.57 -1.53 -18.41
N PHE A 73 1.62 -2.19 -17.75
CA PHE A 73 1.89 -2.92 -16.51
C PHE A 73 2.59 -4.25 -16.74
N GLU A 74 2.36 -4.92 -17.88
CA GLU A 74 3.16 -6.06 -18.30
C GLU A 74 4.64 -5.67 -18.52
N GLN A 75 4.90 -4.50 -19.10
CA GLN A 75 6.27 -3.97 -19.21
C GLN A 75 6.87 -3.71 -17.82
N TYR A 76 6.11 -3.15 -16.88
CA TYR A 76 6.60 -2.97 -15.51
C TYR A 76 6.88 -4.31 -14.82
N ALA A 77 6.07 -5.33 -15.07
CA ALA A 77 6.32 -6.68 -14.58
C ALA A 77 7.63 -7.25 -15.17
N SER A 78 7.86 -7.03 -16.47
CA SER A 78 9.12 -7.38 -17.13
C SER A 78 10.33 -6.64 -16.53
N ASP A 79 10.22 -5.33 -16.27
CA ASP A 79 11.29 -4.51 -15.68
C ASP A 79 11.71 -5.04 -14.30
N LEU A 80 10.75 -5.60 -13.56
CA LEU A 80 10.94 -6.19 -12.23
C LEU A 80 11.35 -7.68 -12.27
N GLY A 81 11.47 -8.27 -13.45
CA GLY A 81 11.89 -9.66 -13.65
C GLY A 81 10.81 -10.70 -13.33
N LEU A 82 9.53 -10.34 -13.38
CA LEU A 82 8.41 -11.28 -13.24
C LEU A 82 8.19 -12.10 -14.51
N ASP A 83 7.53 -13.25 -14.36
CA ASP A 83 6.93 -13.96 -15.48
C ASP A 83 5.73 -13.14 -16.01
N THR A 84 5.90 -12.55 -17.19
CA THR A 84 4.91 -11.65 -17.78
C THR A 84 3.65 -12.38 -18.22
N ALA A 85 3.73 -13.65 -18.62
CA ALA A 85 2.55 -14.44 -18.99
C ALA A 85 1.68 -14.73 -17.76
N THR A 86 2.31 -15.10 -16.64
CA THR A 86 1.65 -15.33 -15.36
C THR A 86 1.04 -14.02 -14.83
N PHE A 87 1.80 -12.93 -14.89
CA PHE A 87 1.31 -11.60 -14.52
C PHE A 87 0.10 -11.20 -15.37
N ARG A 88 0.20 -11.35 -16.69
CA ARG A 88 -0.85 -10.99 -17.64
C ARG A 88 -2.12 -11.79 -17.41
N GLN A 89 -1.98 -13.10 -17.19
CA GLN A 89 -3.10 -13.98 -16.86
C GLN A 89 -3.81 -13.53 -15.57
N CYS A 90 -3.05 -13.19 -14.53
CA CYS A 90 -3.63 -12.65 -13.31
C CYS A 90 -4.40 -11.35 -13.59
N TYR A 91 -3.77 -10.40 -14.28
CA TYR A 91 -4.35 -9.08 -14.54
C TYR A 91 -5.65 -9.18 -15.36
N ASP A 92 -5.62 -9.91 -16.48
CA ASP A 92 -6.78 -10.04 -17.37
C ASP A 92 -7.96 -10.79 -16.73
N SER A 93 -7.67 -11.72 -15.82
CA SER A 93 -8.70 -12.48 -15.09
C SER A 93 -9.22 -11.76 -13.83
N GLY A 94 -8.59 -10.66 -13.42
CA GLY A 94 -8.90 -10.00 -12.15
C GLY A 94 -8.44 -10.81 -10.93
N GLY A 95 -7.30 -11.50 -11.02
CA GLY A 95 -6.77 -12.38 -9.97
C GLY A 95 -6.40 -11.68 -8.66
N GLY A 96 -6.13 -10.38 -8.69
CA GLY A 96 -5.92 -9.51 -7.53
C GLY A 96 -7.20 -8.88 -6.99
N ARG A 97 -8.32 -8.96 -7.74
CA ARG A 97 -9.54 -8.19 -7.48
C ARG A 97 -10.11 -8.37 -6.10
N GLN A 98 -10.23 -9.62 -5.67
CA GLN A 98 -10.77 -9.94 -4.34
C GLN A 98 -9.96 -9.21 -3.26
N ARG A 99 -8.63 -9.21 -3.38
CA ARG A 99 -7.77 -8.69 -2.32
C ARG A 99 -7.89 -7.18 -2.16
N TRP A 100 -7.79 -6.42 -3.26
CA TRP A 100 -7.88 -4.97 -3.16
C TRP A 100 -9.31 -4.50 -2.80
N GLN A 101 -10.34 -5.24 -3.19
CA GLN A 101 -11.73 -4.95 -2.78
C GLN A 101 -11.97 -5.21 -1.30
N GLU A 102 -11.44 -6.30 -0.74
CA GLU A 102 -11.50 -6.58 0.70
C GLU A 102 -10.81 -5.48 1.52
N ASP A 103 -9.64 -5.03 1.08
CA ASP A 103 -8.90 -3.95 1.73
C ASP A 103 -9.65 -2.61 1.64
N SER A 104 -10.25 -2.32 0.48
CA SER A 104 -11.08 -1.12 0.29
C SER A 104 -12.32 -1.14 1.18
N ALA A 105 -13.04 -2.27 1.23
CA ALA A 105 -14.21 -2.45 2.08
C ALA A 105 -13.86 -2.32 3.58
N LEU A 106 -12.72 -2.87 3.99
CA LEU A 106 -12.20 -2.71 5.35
C LEU A 106 -11.96 -1.22 5.67
N GLY A 107 -11.30 -0.49 4.77
CA GLY A 107 -11.07 0.95 4.92
C GLY A 107 -12.39 1.73 5.05
N GLN A 108 -13.39 1.40 4.23
CA GLN A 108 -14.71 2.04 4.27
C GLN A 108 -15.40 1.77 5.62
N SER A 109 -15.38 0.52 6.10
CA SER A 109 -15.95 0.15 7.39
C SER A 109 -15.25 0.84 8.58
N ALA A 110 -13.97 1.16 8.43
CA ALA A 110 -13.17 1.93 9.39
C ALA A 110 -13.33 3.46 9.23
N GLY A 111 -14.20 3.92 8.34
CA GLY A 111 -14.47 5.34 8.09
C GLY A 111 -13.33 6.09 7.41
N VAL A 112 -12.49 5.39 6.62
CA VAL A 112 -11.48 6.02 5.76
C VAL A 112 -12.19 6.79 4.64
N THR A 113 -11.80 8.05 4.44
CA THR A 113 -12.40 8.95 3.44
C THR A 113 -11.38 9.49 2.44
N GLY A 114 -10.10 9.15 2.61
CA GLY A 114 -9.02 9.66 1.79
C GLY A 114 -7.69 8.96 2.06
N THR A 115 -6.77 9.11 1.10
CA THR A 115 -5.44 8.51 1.13
C THR A 115 -4.36 9.59 1.13
N PRO A 116 -3.25 9.41 1.86
CA PRO A 116 -3.01 8.32 2.80
C PRO A 116 -3.86 8.45 4.07
N THR A 117 -4.11 7.32 4.74
CA THR A 117 -4.55 7.24 6.13
C THR A 117 -3.72 6.16 6.80
N PHE A 118 -3.15 6.45 7.97
CA PHE A 118 -2.35 5.51 8.75
C PHE A 118 -3.15 5.00 9.94
N PHE A 119 -3.01 3.70 10.23
CA PHE A 119 -3.45 3.09 11.48
C PHE A 119 -2.22 2.54 12.19
N ILE A 120 -1.99 2.98 13.42
CA ILE A 120 -0.91 2.50 14.27
C ILE A 120 -1.56 1.76 15.43
N PHE A 121 -1.13 0.53 15.67
CA PHE A 121 -1.70 -0.32 16.69
C PHE A 121 -0.61 -1.11 17.41
N ASN A 122 -0.65 -1.10 18.74
CA ASN A 122 0.16 -1.94 19.59
C ASN A 122 -0.69 -3.10 20.12
N PRO A 123 -0.56 -4.33 19.57
CA PRO A 123 -1.37 -5.46 19.99
C PRO A 123 -1.10 -5.91 21.43
N SER A 124 0.04 -5.56 22.02
CA SER A 124 0.39 -5.94 23.39
C SER A 124 -0.31 -5.08 24.43
N THR A 125 -0.60 -3.82 24.11
CA THR A 125 -1.25 -2.87 25.04
C THR A 125 -2.69 -2.54 24.64
N GLY A 126 -3.11 -2.91 23.43
CA GLY A 126 -4.39 -2.52 22.85
C GLY A 126 -4.46 -1.05 22.45
N GLN A 127 -3.35 -0.31 22.56
CA GLN A 127 -3.27 1.09 22.17
C GLN A 127 -3.30 1.23 20.64
N GLY A 128 -3.94 2.28 20.16
CA GLY A 128 -3.94 2.58 18.73
C GLY A 128 -4.38 3.99 18.41
N THR A 129 -3.96 4.47 17.24
CA THR A 129 -4.37 5.77 16.72
C THR A 129 -4.55 5.71 15.21
N ARG A 130 -5.43 6.57 14.70
CA ARG A 130 -5.69 6.78 13.27
C ARG A 130 -5.20 8.18 12.90
N ILE A 131 -4.43 8.27 11.82
CA ILE A 131 -3.92 9.54 11.31
C ILE A 131 -4.39 9.70 9.85
N PRO A 132 -5.41 10.54 9.59
CA PRO A 132 -5.83 10.86 8.23
C PRO A 132 -4.86 11.86 7.59
N GLY A 133 -4.60 11.69 6.30
CA GLY A 133 -3.78 12.61 5.52
C GLY A 133 -2.28 12.31 5.57
N PHE A 134 -1.54 13.13 4.83
CA PHE A 134 -0.09 13.02 4.74
C PHE A 134 0.59 13.48 6.03
N VAL A 135 1.64 12.74 6.42
CA VAL A 135 2.46 13.00 7.60
C VAL A 135 3.92 12.79 7.21
N GLU A 136 4.77 13.71 7.63
CA GLU A 136 6.22 13.60 7.47
C GLU A 136 6.80 12.48 8.33
N TYR A 137 7.94 11.93 7.91
CA TYR A 137 8.55 10.79 8.60
C TYR A 137 8.80 11.05 10.09
N ASP A 138 9.40 12.18 10.47
CA ASP A 138 9.76 12.45 11.86
C ASP A 138 8.51 12.52 12.76
N GLN A 139 7.45 13.14 12.28
CA GLN A 139 6.17 13.21 12.99
C GLN A 139 5.51 11.83 13.09
N LEU A 140 5.54 11.04 12.02
CA LEU A 140 4.98 9.68 12.04
C LEU A 140 5.74 8.79 13.04
N ALA A 141 7.08 8.87 13.05
CA ALA A 141 7.93 8.11 13.97
C ALA A 141 7.67 8.49 15.43
N GLU A 142 7.48 9.77 15.73
CA GLU A 142 7.10 10.23 17.06
C GLU A 142 5.76 9.63 17.51
N ILE A 143 4.73 9.67 16.65
CA ILE A 143 3.42 9.11 16.98
C ILE A 143 3.49 7.59 17.16
N ILE A 144 4.27 6.88 16.32
CA ILE A 144 4.51 5.44 16.50
C ILE A 144 5.13 5.19 17.88
N ASN A 145 6.17 5.91 18.26
CA ASN A 145 6.82 5.73 19.55
C ASN A 145 5.87 6.00 20.73
N GLN A 146 4.99 7.01 20.62
CA GLN A 146 3.96 7.28 21.63
C GLN A 146 3.00 6.08 21.79
N VAL A 147 2.55 5.47 20.69
CA VAL A 147 1.67 4.28 20.75
C VAL A 147 2.39 3.05 21.29
N LEU A 148 3.66 2.86 20.94
CA LEU A 148 4.47 1.72 21.39
C LEU A 148 4.81 1.79 22.88
N THR A 149 4.96 3.00 23.43
CA THR A 149 5.36 3.22 24.84
C THR A 149 4.20 3.53 25.78
N ALA A 150 2.99 3.76 25.26
CA ALA A 150 1.80 4.02 26.07
C ALA A 150 1.41 2.82 26.94
N PRO A 151 0.90 3.05 28.16
CA PRO A 151 0.38 1.99 29.03
C PRO A 151 -0.84 1.29 28.39
N PRO A 152 -1.24 0.09 28.87
CA PRO A 152 -2.43 -0.61 28.38
C PRO A 152 -3.69 0.26 28.33
N ALA A 153 -4.53 0.03 27.32
CA ALA A 153 -5.79 0.75 27.19
C ALA A 153 -6.77 0.36 28.31
N GLY A 154 -7.23 1.35 29.09
CA GLY A 154 -8.26 1.15 30.13
C GLY A 154 -7.75 1.06 31.57
N GLU A 155 -6.50 1.43 31.85
CA GLU A 155 -6.02 1.77 33.20
C GLU A 155 -6.43 3.19 33.63
#